data_AF-A9Y544-F1
#
_entry.id   AF-A9Y544-F1
#
_cell.length_a   1.000
_cell.length_b   1.000
_cell.length_c   1.000
_cell.angle_alpha   90.00
_cell.angle_beta   90.00
_cell.angle_gamma   90.00
#
_symmetry.space_group_name_H-M   'P 1'
#
loop_
_entity.id
_entity.type
_entity.pdbx_description
1 polymer ?
#
loop_
_entity_poly.entity_id
_entity_poly.type
_entity_poly.pdbx_seq_one_letter_code
_entity_poly.pdbx_strand_id
1 'polypeptide(L)'
;LMTTVHSITATQKTVDGPSSKDWRGGRAASFNIIPSSTGAAKAVGKVLPSLNGKLTGMSFRVPTVDVSVVDLTVRLQKSATYDEIKQAIKEESEGKLKGVLGYTEDDVVSTDFVGDSRSS
;
A
#
# COMPACT_ATOMS: atom_id res chain seq x y z
N LEU A 1 -5.66 7.14 7.92
CA LEU A 1 -6.09 7.10 6.52
C LEU A 1 -4.97 6.46 5.73
N MET A 2 -5.28 5.57 4.80
CA MET A 2 -4.29 4.88 3.97
C MET A 2 -4.53 5.21 2.50
N THR A 3 -3.46 5.46 1.77
CA THR A 3 -3.44 5.49 0.31
C THR A 3 -2.46 4.43 -0.16
N THR A 4 -2.82 3.60 -1.12
CA THR A 4 -1.83 2.79 -1.83
C THR A 4 -1.59 3.35 -3.22
N VAL A 5 -0.34 3.66 -3.54
CA VAL A 5 0.09 3.92 -4.91
C VAL A 5 0.44 2.57 -5.50
N HIS A 6 -0.43 2.07 -6.35
CA HIS A 6 -0.49 0.67 -6.71
C HIS A 6 -0.18 0.48 -8.19
N SER A 7 0.64 -0.51 -8.53
CA SER A 7 0.86 -0.88 -9.92
C SER A 7 -0.42 -1.35 -10.61
N ILE A 8 -0.48 -1.20 -11.93
CA ILE A 8 -1.60 -1.74 -12.70
C ILE A 8 -1.58 -3.28 -12.65
N THR A 9 -2.73 -3.91 -12.78
CA THR A 9 -2.90 -5.36 -12.72
C THR A 9 -3.64 -5.86 -13.97
N ALA A 10 -3.77 -7.17 -14.11
CA ALA A 10 -4.51 -7.81 -15.21
C ALA A 10 -5.99 -7.39 -15.31
N THR A 11 -6.56 -6.78 -14.27
CA THR A 11 -7.96 -6.31 -14.31
C THR A 11 -8.13 -4.99 -15.06
N GLN A 12 -7.08 -4.19 -15.19
CA GLN A 12 -7.08 -2.92 -15.92
C GLN A 12 -6.98 -3.14 -17.44
N LYS A 13 -7.20 -2.08 -18.23
CA LYS A 13 -7.26 -2.15 -19.69
C LYS A 13 -6.05 -1.46 -20.33
N THR A 14 -5.57 -2.02 -21.43
CA THR A 14 -4.47 -1.43 -22.22
C THR A 14 -4.89 -0.13 -22.90
N VAL A 15 -6.13 -0.07 -23.38
CA VAL A 15 -6.79 1.12 -23.93
C VAL A 15 -8.12 1.35 -23.22
N ASP A 16 -8.74 2.52 -23.41
CA ASP A 16 -10.06 2.81 -22.86
C ASP A 16 -11.09 1.76 -23.29
N GLY A 17 -11.80 1.17 -22.32
CA GLY A 17 -12.75 0.10 -22.55
C GLY A 17 -13.77 -0.05 -21.41
N PRO A 18 -14.81 -0.88 -21.61
CA PRO A 18 -15.88 -1.04 -20.65
C PRO A 18 -15.38 -1.71 -19.35
N SER A 19 -15.79 -1.15 -18.22
CA SER A 19 -15.63 -1.72 -16.88
C SER A 19 -16.89 -1.45 -16.06
N SER A 20 -17.74 -2.47 -15.93
CA SER A 20 -19.10 -2.33 -15.37
C SER A 20 -19.13 -2.01 -13.88
N LYS A 21 -18.11 -2.45 -13.12
CA LYS A 21 -18.04 -2.28 -11.66
C LYS A 21 -17.11 -1.15 -11.21
N ASP A 22 -16.19 -0.71 -12.07
CA ASP A 22 -15.22 0.35 -11.79
C ASP A 22 -14.97 1.15 -13.07
N TRP A 23 -15.78 2.19 -13.31
CA TRP A 23 -15.71 2.98 -14.53
C TRP A 23 -14.31 3.59 -14.76
N ARG A 24 -13.64 4.01 -13.69
CA ARG A 24 -12.29 4.57 -13.77
C ARG A 24 -11.26 3.51 -14.16
N GLY A 25 -11.42 2.29 -13.64
CA GLY A 25 -10.59 1.14 -13.98
C GLY A 25 -10.66 0.68 -15.44
N GLY A 26 -11.64 1.17 -16.22
CA GLY A 26 -11.74 0.93 -17.66
C GLY A 26 -10.85 1.82 -18.52
N ARG A 27 -10.23 2.86 -17.95
CA ARG A 27 -9.34 3.77 -18.69
C ARG A 27 -7.97 3.14 -18.97
N ALA A 28 -7.29 3.60 -20.02
CA ALA A 28 -5.98 3.13 -20.44
C ALA A 28 -4.95 3.23 -19.30
N ALA A 29 -4.55 2.08 -18.76
CA ALA A 29 -3.89 2.00 -17.46
C ALA A 29 -2.47 2.58 -17.45
N SER A 30 -1.72 2.37 -18.53
CA SER A 30 -0.34 2.86 -18.67
C SER A 30 -0.23 4.37 -18.96
N PHE A 31 -1.37 5.07 -19.09
CA PHE A 31 -1.42 6.50 -19.42
C PHE A 31 -2.12 7.35 -18.36
N ASN A 32 -2.63 6.74 -17.29
CA ASN A 32 -3.45 7.43 -16.31
C ASN A 32 -3.01 7.11 -14.88
N ILE A 33 -3.21 8.08 -13.98
CA ILE A 33 -3.31 7.83 -12.55
C ILE A 33 -4.79 7.60 -12.25
N ILE A 34 -5.16 6.38 -11.85
CA ILE A 34 -6.55 5.95 -11.75
C ILE A 34 -6.93 5.78 -10.27
N PRO A 35 -7.72 6.70 -9.67
CA PRO A 35 -8.16 6.54 -8.28
C PRO A 35 -9.21 5.43 -8.18
N SER A 36 -9.10 4.57 -7.17
CA SER A 36 -10.04 3.48 -6.89
C SER A 36 -10.25 3.29 -5.39
N SER A 37 -11.49 2.97 -5.00
CA SER A 37 -11.81 2.60 -3.61
C SER A 37 -11.26 1.22 -3.29
N THR A 38 -10.78 1.00 -2.07
CA THR A 38 -10.29 -0.31 -1.61
C THR A 38 -10.85 -0.70 -0.26
N GLY A 39 -11.09 -2.00 -0.08
CA GLY A 39 -11.46 -2.59 1.21
C GLY A 39 -10.27 -2.93 2.11
N ALA A 40 -9.03 -2.80 1.62
CA ALA A 40 -7.83 -3.29 2.31
C ALA A 40 -7.66 -2.69 3.71
N ALA A 41 -7.72 -1.37 3.84
CA ALA A 41 -7.60 -0.70 5.14
C ALA A 41 -8.75 -1.08 6.11
N LYS A 42 -9.96 -1.33 5.59
CA LYS A 42 -11.09 -1.82 6.39
C LYS A 42 -10.88 -3.28 6.82
N ALA A 43 -10.22 -4.09 5.99
CA ALA A 43 -9.89 -5.48 6.30
C ALA A 43 -8.87 -5.60 7.42
N VAL A 44 -7.95 -4.63 7.58
CA VAL A 44 -7.07 -4.56 8.76
C VAL A 44 -7.88 -4.58 10.05
N GLY A 45 -8.99 -3.86 10.13
CA GLY A 45 -9.89 -3.87 11.28
C GLY A 45 -10.56 -5.21 11.57
N LYS A 46 -10.63 -6.13 10.59
CA LYS A 46 -11.13 -7.49 10.78
C LYS A 46 -10.08 -8.42 11.38
N VAL A 47 -8.81 -8.24 11.00
CA VAL A 47 -7.67 -9.05 11.49
C VAL A 47 -7.16 -8.52 12.83
N LEU A 48 -7.23 -7.20 13.03
CA LEU A 48 -6.86 -6.49 14.25
C LEU A 48 -8.11 -5.77 14.80
N PRO A 49 -8.94 -6.45 15.62
CA PRO A 49 -10.21 -5.91 16.10
C PRO A 49 -10.09 -4.57 16.83
N SER A 50 -8.96 -4.30 17.49
CA SER A 50 -8.66 -3.03 18.15
C SER A 50 -8.58 -1.82 17.20
N LEU A 51 -8.40 -2.08 15.90
CA LEU A 51 -8.36 -1.10 14.81
C LEU A 51 -9.66 -1.04 14.00
N ASN A 52 -10.68 -1.83 14.35
CA ASN A 52 -11.94 -1.84 13.64
C ASN A 52 -12.61 -0.46 13.66
N GLY A 53 -13.03 0.02 12.49
CA GLY A 53 -13.62 1.35 12.30
C GLY A 53 -12.64 2.52 12.39
N LYS A 54 -11.36 2.30 12.72
CA LYS A 54 -10.35 3.38 12.84
C LYS A 54 -9.55 3.61 11.57
N LEU A 55 -9.49 2.61 10.69
CA LEU A 55 -8.74 2.66 9.43
C LEU A 55 -9.69 2.55 8.22
N THR A 56 -9.41 3.39 7.24
CA THR A 56 -10.01 3.36 5.90
C THR A 56 -8.97 3.86 4.90
N GLY A 57 -9.22 3.69 3.61
CA GLY A 57 -8.27 4.09 2.60
C GLY A 57 -8.76 4.03 1.17
N MET A 58 -7.90 4.51 0.27
CA MET A 58 -8.09 4.48 -1.17
C MET A 58 -6.82 3.98 -1.87
N SER A 59 -6.88 3.88 -3.19
CA SER A 59 -5.74 3.54 -4.03
C SER A 59 -5.66 4.47 -5.24
N PHE A 60 -4.44 4.70 -5.71
CA PHE A 60 -4.18 5.24 -7.04
C PHE A 60 -3.44 4.19 -7.84
N ARG A 61 -4.03 3.72 -8.94
CA ARG A 61 -3.32 2.84 -9.86
C ARG A 61 -2.45 3.69 -10.77
N VAL A 62 -1.16 3.40 -10.85
CA VAL A 62 -0.17 4.19 -11.59
C VAL A 62 0.52 3.36 -12.67
N PRO A 63 1.14 3.99 -13.71
CA PRO A 63 1.78 3.32 -14.83
C PRO A 63 3.07 2.53 -14.52
N THR A 64 3.02 1.61 -13.56
CA THR A 64 4.09 0.66 -13.23
C THR A 64 3.52 -0.76 -13.29
N VAL A 65 4.34 -1.72 -13.73
CA VAL A 65 3.89 -3.10 -14.01
C VAL A 65 3.90 -4.00 -12.78
N ASP A 66 4.70 -3.65 -11.76
CA ASP A 66 4.81 -4.38 -10.50
C ASP A 66 5.36 -3.45 -9.40
N VAL A 67 5.25 -3.91 -8.15
CA VAL A 67 5.55 -3.19 -6.91
C VAL A 67 4.56 -2.06 -6.62
N SER A 68 4.23 -1.89 -5.36
CA SER A 68 3.30 -0.87 -4.87
C SER A 68 3.80 -0.33 -3.54
N VAL A 69 3.30 0.84 -3.14
CA VAL A 69 3.66 1.45 -1.86
C VAL A 69 2.40 1.78 -1.06
N VAL A 70 2.50 1.59 0.25
CA VAL A 70 1.49 2.02 1.22
C VAL A 70 1.94 3.35 1.82
N ASP A 71 1.10 4.37 1.67
CA ASP A 71 1.19 5.63 2.39
C ASP A 71 0.15 5.62 3.52
N LEU A 72 0.63 5.63 4.76
CA LEU A 72 -0.19 5.53 5.95
C LEU A 72 -0.04 6.79 6.81
N THR A 73 -1.08 7.63 6.79
CA THR A 73 -1.19 8.75 7.72
C THR A 73 -2.04 8.35 8.92
N VAL A 74 -1.45 8.33 10.12
CA VAL A 74 -2.11 7.96 11.37
C VAL A 74 -1.80 8.95 12.49
N ARG A 75 -2.74 9.06 13.43
CA ARG A 75 -2.53 9.79 14.69
C ARG A 75 -2.34 8.79 15.81
N LEU A 76 -1.18 8.82 16.44
CA LEU A 76 -0.87 7.96 17.58
C LEU A 76 -1.56 8.47 18.85
N GLN A 77 -1.86 7.55 19.77
CA GLN A 77 -2.41 7.91 21.08
C GLN A 77 -1.34 8.51 21.99
N LYS A 78 -0.11 7.99 21.93
CA LYS A 78 1.08 8.54 22.58
C LYS A 78 1.92 9.22 21.51
N SER A 79 2.40 10.43 21.79
CA SER A 79 3.34 11.10 20.92
C SER A 79 4.60 10.26 20.74
N ALA A 80 5.14 10.25 19.54
CA ALA A 80 6.41 9.65 19.21
C ALA A 80 7.14 10.55 18.21
N THR A 81 8.45 10.60 18.33
CA THR A 81 9.36 11.17 17.35
C THR A 81 9.49 10.23 16.15
N TYR A 82 10.01 10.75 15.04
CA TYR A 82 10.24 9.94 13.84
C TYR A 82 11.26 8.81 14.10
N ASP A 83 12.31 9.08 14.88
CA ASP A 83 13.32 8.08 15.22
C ASP A 83 12.76 6.96 16.10
N GLU A 84 11.87 7.27 17.05
CA GLU A 84 11.18 6.23 17.84
C GLU A 84 10.32 5.31 16.96
N ILE A 85 9.65 5.86 15.95
CA ILE A 85 8.86 5.06 15.00
C ILE A 85 9.78 4.19 14.15
N LYS A 86 10.85 4.74 13.58
CA LYS A 86 11.83 3.98 12.79
C LYS A 86 12.42 2.82 13.60
N GLN A 87 12.83 3.10 14.82
CA GLN A 87 13.41 2.09 15.71
C GLN A 87 12.43 0.96 16.00
N ALA A 88 11.16 1.29 16.31
CA ALA A 88 10.14 0.28 16.55
C ALA A 88 9.87 -0.62 15.32
N ILE A 89 9.87 -0.05 14.11
CA ILE A 89 9.70 -0.82 12.86
C ILE A 89 10.91 -1.72 12.62
N LYS A 90 12.13 -1.19 12.79
CA LYS A 90 13.37 -1.95 12.63
C LYS A 90 13.44 -3.13 13.60
N GLU A 91 13.14 -2.90 14.88
CA GLU A 91 13.12 -3.95 15.91
C GLU A 91 12.14 -5.08 15.58
N GLU A 92 10.91 -4.76 15.15
CA GLU A 92 9.94 -5.79 14.78
C GLU A 92 10.32 -6.52 13.48
N SER A 93 10.95 -5.82 12.51
CA SER A 93 11.45 -6.41 11.26
C SER A 93 12.60 -7.41 11.48
N GLU A 94 13.44 -7.18 12.50
CA GLU A 94 14.55 -8.06 12.88
C GLU A 94 14.11 -9.13 13.89
N GLY A 95 12.99 -8.89 14.57
CA GLY A 95 12.41 -9.75 15.61
C GLY A 95 11.23 -10.58 15.13
N LYS A 96 10.03 -10.29 15.66
CA LYS A 96 8.85 -11.17 15.52
C LYS A 96 8.30 -11.22 14.09
N LEU A 97 8.52 -10.18 13.31
CA LEU A 97 8.05 -10.08 11.92
C LEU A 97 9.17 -10.36 10.92
N LYS A 98 10.28 -10.95 11.34
CA LYS A 98 11.37 -11.33 10.44
C LYS A 98 10.88 -12.20 9.29
N GLY A 99 11.21 -11.79 8.06
CA GLY A 99 10.77 -12.45 6.82
C GLY A 99 9.36 -12.03 6.35
N VAL A 100 8.62 -11.26 7.16
CA VAL A 100 7.31 -10.68 6.81
C VAL A 100 7.43 -9.17 6.62
N LEU A 101 8.11 -8.49 7.54
CA LEU A 101 8.41 -7.05 7.52
C LEU A 101 9.90 -6.82 7.27
N GLY A 102 10.20 -5.91 6.35
CA GLY A 102 11.53 -5.37 6.07
C GLY A 102 11.68 -3.94 6.55
N TYR A 103 12.94 -3.49 6.60
CA TYR A 103 13.29 -2.11 6.90
C TYR A 103 14.50 -1.72 6.05
N THR A 104 14.52 -0.49 5.53
CA THR A 104 15.65 0.07 4.78
C THR A 104 15.78 1.57 5.04
N GLU A 105 17.02 2.07 5.00
CA GLU A 105 17.37 3.50 5.02
C GLU A 105 18.05 3.92 3.70
N ASP A 106 18.14 3.01 2.73
CA ASP A 106 18.72 3.29 1.42
C ASP A 106 17.75 4.12 0.56
N ASP A 107 18.30 4.94 -0.35
CA ASP A 107 17.53 5.70 -1.33
C ASP A 107 17.02 4.79 -2.46
N VAL A 108 15.93 4.08 -2.20
CA VAL A 108 15.34 3.06 -3.07
C VAL A 108 14.17 3.57 -3.92
N VAL A 109 13.93 2.89 -5.03
CA VAL A 109 12.76 3.07 -5.91
C VAL A 109 12.03 1.75 -6.12
N SER A 110 10.87 1.77 -6.80
CA SER A 110 9.99 0.60 -6.90
C SER A 110 10.66 -0.65 -7.47
N THR A 111 11.57 -0.52 -8.44
CA THR A 111 12.25 -1.66 -9.06
C THR A 111 13.16 -2.43 -8.12
N ASP A 112 13.66 -1.78 -7.07
CA ASP A 112 14.56 -2.42 -6.09
C ASP A 112 13.84 -3.46 -5.23
N PHE A 113 12.50 -3.44 -5.22
CA PHE A 113 11.65 -4.39 -4.49
C PHE A 113 11.06 -5.50 -5.37
N VAL A 114 11.39 -5.55 -6.66
CA VAL A 114 10.91 -6.63 -7.54
C VAL A 114 11.53 -7.95 -7.10
N GLY A 115 10.69 -8.95 -6.82
CA GLY A 115 11.13 -10.26 -6.34
C GLY A 115 11.40 -10.33 -4.83
N ASP A 116 11.17 -9.24 -4.09
CA ASP A 116 11.17 -9.28 -2.64
C ASP A 116 10.01 -10.16 -2.14
N SER A 117 10.32 -11.15 -1.29
CA SER A 117 9.34 -12.10 -0.77
C SER A 117 8.63 -11.62 0.50
N ARG A 118 9.06 -10.50 1.09
CA ARG A 118 8.45 -9.94 2.30
C ARG A 118 7.07 -9.35 1.95
N SER A 119 6.22 -9.25 2.98
CA SER A 119 4.88 -8.66 2.83
C SER A 119 4.89 -7.13 2.90
N SER A 120 5.87 -6.56 3.61
CA SER A 120 6.07 -5.11 3.74
C SER A 120 7.52 -4.78 4.01
#